data_AF-A0A1G7UC49-F1
#
_entry.id   AF-A0A1G7UC49-F1
#
_cell.length_a   1.000
_cell.length_b   1.000
_cell.length_c   1.000
_cell.angle_alpha   90.00
_cell.angle_beta   90.00
_cell.angle_gamma   90.00
#
_symmetry.space_group_name_H-M   'P 1'
#
loop_
_entity.id
_entity.type
_entity.pdbx_description
1 polymer ?
#
loop_
_entity_poly.entity_id
_entity_poly.type
_entity_poly.pdbx_seq_one_letter_code
_entity_poly.pdbx_strand_id
1 'polypeptide(L)'
;MSFLDTAVASKIAALKALHYDFPRANDLRAGISWMITDYWAKASAGQTFEARGLMVTGPSRIGKTGEIRHQLEMLNDGSTVMPDGRPARIVSVMLKGTMSWKDLGVHTLREGFGLPTSGRMTQREIWDMVGFHAREQGVHGIHYDECQHIFPKKSAEGRAMILDSFKSLLKKPDWPLMLILSGVDELAGHINSEEQLAYLLRPVPFREISLTRDEDVQELNRLCFAYADTAGFDFTPLSSMDFYRRLSCACSYRWGLVIELLIDALVEASRSREVRLDTRHFCRAFTDRTSLPTGYSPFSVEDFEPLFKASKIFDLWSEKKGRGG
;
A
#
# COMPACT_ATOMS: atom_id res chain seq x y z
N MET A 1 10.04 -20.43 -31.82
CA MET A 1 10.56 -20.29 -30.44
C MET A 1 9.49 -19.60 -29.61
N SER A 2 9.21 -20.08 -28.40
CA SER A 2 8.25 -19.44 -27.48
C SER A 2 8.80 -18.10 -26.99
N PHE A 3 7.97 -17.07 -26.94
CA PHE A 3 8.31 -15.80 -26.29
C PHE A 3 8.26 -15.90 -24.75
N LEU A 4 7.72 -17.00 -24.21
CA LEU A 4 7.66 -17.28 -22.78
C LEU A 4 8.84 -18.17 -22.36
N ASP A 5 9.70 -17.61 -21.50
CA ASP A 5 10.67 -18.39 -20.71
C ASP A 5 9.98 -18.87 -19.42
N THR A 6 9.55 -20.13 -19.39
CA THR A 6 8.81 -20.72 -18.28
C THR A 6 9.65 -20.91 -17.03
N ALA A 7 10.98 -21.07 -17.16
CA ALA A 7 11.88 -21.19 -16.02
C ALA A 7 12.02 -19.85 -15.30
N VAL A 8 12.21 -18.76 -16.06
CA VAL A 8 12.23 -17.40 -15.53
C VAL A 8 10.86 -17.02 -14.94
N ALA A 9 9.76 -17.36 -15.63
CA ALA A 9 8.42 -17.08 -15.14
C ALA A 9 8.14 -17.75 -13.78
N SER A 10 8.59 -19.01 -13.60
CA SER A 10 8.44 -19.74 -12.33
C SER A 10 9.21 -19.08 -11.19
N LYS A 11 10.43 -18.59 -11.45
CA LYS A 11 11.22 -17.83 -10.46
C LYS A 11 10.57 -16.50 -10.10
N ILE A 12 10.07 -15.76 -11.10
CA ILE A 12 9.31 -14.52 -10.86
C ILE A 12 8.09 -14.80 -9.98
N ALA A 13 7.35 -15.88 -10.25
CA ALA A 13 6.19 -16.26 -9.47
C ALA A 13 6.57 -16.58 -8.01
N ALA A 14 7.62 -17.37 -7.79
CA ALA A 14 8.10 -17.68 -6.44
C ALA A 14 8.52 -16.43 -5.66
N LEU A 15 9.30 -15.54 -6.28
CA LEU A 15 9.74 -14.30 -5.64
C LEU A 15 8.60 -13.31 -5.37
N LYS A 16 7.58 -13.25 -6.24
CA LYS A 16 6.41 -12.41 -6.02
C LYS A 16 5.42 -13.00 -5.01
N ALA A 17 5.42 -14.32 -4.84
CA ALA A 17 4.61 -15.01 -3.84
C ALA A 17 5.20 -14.89 -2.43
N LEU A 18 6.50 -14.60 -2.31
CA LEU A 18 7.14 -14.33 -1.03
C LEU A 18 6.54 -13.08 -0.38
N HIS A 19 5.73 -13.29 0.66
CA HIS A 19 5.32 -12.23 1.56
C HIS A 19 6.38 -12.10 2.66
N TYR A 20 7.03 -10.94 2.74
CA TYR A 20 8.03 -10.67 3.75
C TYR A 20 7.38 -9.87 4.89
N ASP A 21 7.38 -10.45 6.09
CA ASP A 21 6.76 -9.89 7.28
C ASP A 21 7.60 -8.75 7.86
N PHE A 22 7.30 -7.51 7.46
CA PHE A 22 7.99 -6.36 8.02
C PHE A 22 7.53 -6.08 9.46
N PRO A 23 8.41 -5.64 10.39
CA PRO A 23 8.00 -5.19 11.72
C PRO A 23 6.91 -4.11 11.70
N ARG A 24 6.91 -3.21 10.71
CA ARG A 24 5.86 -2.18 10.51
C ARG A 24 4.47 -2.75 10.22
N ALA A 25 4.37 -4.01 9.78
CA ALA A 25 3.11 -4.73 9.67
C ALA A 25 2.41 -4.85 11.03
N ASN A 26 3.19 -4.99 12.11
CA ASN A 26 2.66 -5.10 13.45
C ASN A 26 1.93 -3.82 13.89
N ASP A 27 2.41 -2.65 13.50
CA ASP A 27 1.74 -1.38 13.79
C ASP A 27 0.38 -1.28 13.08
N LEU A 28 0.33 -1.69 11.81
CA LEU A 28 -0.92 -1.74 11.05
C LEU A 28 -1.88 -2.77 11.66
N ARG A 29 -1.38 -3.98 11.99
CA ARG A 29 -2.17 -5.03 12.63
C ARG A 29 -2.72 -4.58 13.98
N ALA A 30 -1.90 -3.92 14.81
CA ALA A 30 -2.33 -3.34 16.08
C ALA A 30 -3.40 -2.24 15.87
N GLY A 31 -3.25 -1.42 14.83
CA GLY A 31 -4.26 -0.45 14.41
C GLY A 31 -5.59 -1.11 14.04
N ILE A 32 -5.56 -2.12 13.16
CA ILE A 32 -6.77 -2.86 12.73
C ILE A 32 -7.42 -3.55 13.92
N SER A 33 -6.62 -4.23 14.75
CA SER A 33 -7.10 -4.89 15.98
C SER A 33 -7.77 -3.90 16.93
N TRP A 34 -7.17 -2.74 17.17
CA TRP A 34 -7.79 -1.68 17.97
C TRP A 34 -9.13 -1.21 17.39
N MET A 35 -9.18 -0.96 16.08
CA MET A 35 -10.37 -0.47 15.39
C MET A 35 -11.53 -1.48 15.49
N ILE A 36 -11.24 -2.77 15.24
CA ILE A 36 -12.21 -3.86 15.34
C ILE A 36 -12.67 -4.05 16.79
N THR A 37 -11.76 -4.01 17.75
CA THR A 37 -12.08 -4.17 19.18
C THR A 37 -12.98 -3.04 19.68
N ASP A 38 -12.68 -1.79 19.33
CA ASP A 38 -13.51 -0.63 19.67
C ASP A 38 -14.92 -0.76 19.07
N TYR A 39 -15.01 -1.15 17.79
CA TYR A 39 -16.30 -1.39 17.13
C TYR A 39 -17.10 -2.48 17.85
N TRP A 40 -16.46 -3.63 18.11
CA TRP A 40 -17.09 -4.76 18.77
C TRP A 40 -17.65 -4.37 20.14
N ALA A 41 -16.86 -3.66 20.95
CA ALA A 41 -17.25 -3.25 22.29
C ALA A 41 -18.46 -2.30 22.27
N LYS A 42 -18.45 -1.31 21.38
CA LYS A 42 -19.54 -0.34 21.25
C LYS A 42 -20.82 -0.96 20.69
N ALA A 43 -20.70 -1.79 19.66
CA ALA A 43 -21.86 -2.50 19.09
C ALA A 43 -22.51 -3.45 20.09
N SER A 44 -21.71 -4.14 20.92
CA SER A 44 -22.21 -5.04 21.96
C SER A 44 -22.96 -4.32 23.08
N ALA A 45 -22.69 -3.03 23.31
CA ALA A 45 -23.41 -2.23 24.30
C ALA A 45 -24.84 -1.85 23.84
N GLY A 46 -25.19 -2.08 22.56
CA GLY A 46 -26.54 -1.86 22.03
C GLY A 46 -26.98 -0.39 21.94
N GLN A 47 -26.04 0.56 22.04
CA GLN A 47 -26.29 2.00 21.93
C GLN A 47 -25.82 2.53 20.58
N THR A 48 -26.34 3.69 20.15
CA THR A 48 -25.80 4.40 18.98
C THR A 48 -24.35 4.81 19.25
N PHE A 49 -23.46 4.57 18.30
CA PHE A 49 -22.04 4.89 18.45
C PHE A 49 -21.42 5.35 17.15
N GLU A 50 -20.23 5.95 17.29
CA GLU A 50 -19.39 6.31 16.16
C GLU A 50 -18.31 5.24 15.99
N ALA A 51 -18.22 4.68 14.79
CA ALA A 51 -17.11 3.81 14.42
C ALA A 51 -15.80 4.61 14.38
N ARG A 52 -14.69 3.88 14.50
CA ARG A 52 -13.34 4.42 14.34
C ARG A 52 -12.77 4.00 13.00
N GLY A 53 -11.68 4.65 12.63
CA GLY A 53 -10.93 4.30 11.44
C GLY A 53 -9.43 4.41 11.62
N LEU A 54 -8.71 4.10 10.55
CA LEU A 54 -7.27 4.24 10.43
C LEU A 54 -6.93 5.19 9.30
N MET A 55 -5.89 5.99 9.51
CA MET A 55 -5.26 6.80 8.47
C MET A 55 -3.86 6.23 8.21
N VAL A 56 -3.68 5.54 7.08
CA VAL A 56 -2.43 4.85 6.75
C VAL A 56 -1.65 5.66 5.71
N THR A 57 -0.69 6.46 6.17
CA THR A 57 0.04 7.41 5.31
C THR A 57 1.48 6.99 5.10
N GLY A 58 2.06 7.41 4.00
CA GLY A 58 3.49 7.26 3.71
C GLY A 58 3.77 7.48 2.24
N PRO A 59 5.03 7.59 1.82
CA PRO A 59 5.37 7.83 0.42
C PRO A 59 4.81 6.75 -0.53
N SER A 60 4.62 7.13 -1.79
CA SER A 60 4.21 6.17 -2.82
C SER A 60 5.23 5.03 -2.93
N ARG A 61 4.78 3.80 -3.21
CA ARG A 61 5.65 2.61 -3.30
C ARG A 61 6.45 2.26 -2.05
N ILE A 62 6.04 2.73 -0.87
CA ILE A 62 6.65 2.29 0.39
C ILE A 62 6.19 0.89 0.83
N GLY A 63 5.10 0.35 0.24
CA GLY A 63 4.58 -0.99 0.53
C GLY A 63 3.21 -1.04 1.22
N LYS A 64 2.53 0.10 1.41
CA LYS A 64 1.24 0.19 2.12
C LYS A 64 0.17 -0.76 1.57
N THR A 65 -0.13 -0.66 0.27
CA THR A 65 -1.24 -1.41 -0.35
C THR A 65 -1.08 -2.92 -0.23
N GLY A 66 0.15 -3.43 -0.33
CA GLY A 66 0.44 -4.85 -0.16
C GLY A 66 0.18 -5.31 1.27
N GLU A 67 0.67 -4.54 2.24
CA GLU A 67 0.51 -4.81 3.67
C GLU A 67 -0.97 -4.74 4.09
N ILE A 68 -1.68 -3.68 3.70
CA ILE A 68 -3.11 -3.53 4.01
C ILE A 68 -3.91 -4.69 3.41
N ARG A 69 -3.65 -5.05 2.15
CA ARG A 69 -4.35 -6.18 1.51
C ARG A 69 -4.15 -7.46 2.30
N HIS A 70 -2.91 -7.78 2.68
CA HIS A 70 -2.59 -8.99 3.43
C HIS A 70 -3.33 -9.03 4.79
N GLN A 71 -3.28 -7.94 5.56
CA GLN A 71 -3.98 -7.87 6.84
C GLN A 71 -5.51 -7.96 6.70
N LEU A 72 -6.08 -7.38 5.63
CA LEU A 72 -7.52 -7.48 5.36
C LEU A 72 -7.93 -8.87 4.87
N GLU A 73 -7.09 -9.57 4.12
CA GLU A 73 -7.31 -10.98 3.76
C GLU A 73 -7.35 -11.87 5.01
N MET A 74 -6.41 -11.67 5.94
CA MET A 74 -6.42 -12.38 7.23
C MET A 74 -7.65 -12.02 8.07
N LEU A 75 -8.05 -10.76 8.14
CA LEU A 75 -9.24 -10.35 8.90
C LEU A 75 -10.53 -10.97 8.33
N ASN A 76 -10.62 -11.03 7.00
CA ASN A 76 -11.80 -11.50 6.27
C ASN A 76 -11.85 -13.04 6.15
N ASP A 77 -10.94 -13.78 6.78
CA ASP A 77 -10.82 -15.25 6.65
C ASP A 77 -11.95 -16.04 7.34
N GLY A 78 -12.79 -15.37 8.13
CA GLY A 78 -13.88 -15.99 8.89
C GLY A 78 -13.59 -16.20 10.37
N SER A 79 -12.34 -16.01 10.83
CA SER A 79 -11.89 -16.30 12.19
C SER A 79 -12.37 -15.30 13.24
N THR A 80 -12.57 -14.04 12.84
CA THR A 80 -13.03 -12.97 13.73
C THR A 80 -14.53 -12.81 13.61
N VAL A 81 -15.29 -13.05 14.68
CA VAL A 81 -16.76 -12.92 14.69
C VAL A 81 -17.19 -11.60 15.32
N MET A 82 -18.09 -10.88 14.65
CA MET A 82 -18.62 -9.59 15.09
C MET A 82 -19.89 -9.75 15.94
N PRO A 83 -20.34 -8.72 16.68
CA PRO A 83 -21.49 -8.85 17.60
C PRO A 83 -22.82 -9.21 16.94
N ASP A 84 -22.93 -9.02 15.63
CA ASP A 84 -24.09 -9.42 14.82
C ASP A 84 -24.07 -10.92 14.44
N GLY A 85 -23.06 -11.67 14.90
CA GLY A 85 -22.88 -13.09 14.67
C GLY A 85 -22.23 -13.44 13.32
N ARG A 86 -21.89 -12.45 12.48
CA ARG A 86 -21.23 -12.68 11.20
C ARG A 86 -19.72 -12.48 11.31
N PRO A 87 -18.91 -13.08 10.41
CA PRO A 87 -17.50 -12.76 10.33
C PRO A 87 -17.23 -11.27 10.09
N ALA A 88 -16.14 -10.78 10.67
CA ALA A 88 -15.61 -9.46 10.37
C ALA A 88 -15.28 -9.38 8.88
N ARG A 89 -15.68 -8.26 8.26
CA ARG A 89 -15.44 -8.05 6.84
C ARG A 89 -15.19 -6.58 6.55
N ILE A 90 -14.05 -6.32 5.93
CA ILE A 90 -13.71 -5.00 5.38
C ILE A 90 -13.47 -5.16 3.88
N VAL A 91 -14.16 -4.35 3.08
CA VAL A 91 -13.98 -4.33 1.62
C VAL A 91 -12.97 -3.26 1.22
N SER A 92 -12.23 -3.50 0.15
CA SER A 92 -11.19 -2.59 -0.33
C SER A 92 -11.59 -1.99 -1.68
N VAL A 93 -11.47 -0.67 -1.81
CA VAL A 93 -11.80 0.11 -3.01
C VAL A 93 -10.56 0.91 -3.40
N MET A 94 -10.07 0.71 -4.62
CA MET A 94 -8.83 1.36 -5.08
C MET A 94 -9.17 2.58 -5.92
N LEU A 95 -8.80 3.77 -5.44
CA LEU A 95 -9.13 5.00 -6.15
C LEU A 95 -8.12 5.24 -7.29
N LYS A 96 -8.64 5.50 -8.49
CA LYS A 96 -7.84 5.86 -9.66
C LYS A 96 -8.29 7.19 -10.22
N GLY A 97 -7.39 8.16 -10.21
CA GLY A 97 -7.65 9.51 -10.71
C GLY A 97 -8.62 10.30 -9.83
N THR A 98 -8.83 11.56 -10.21
CA THR A 98 -9.74 12.45 -9.50
C THR A 98 -11.18 12.01 -9.71
N MET A 99 -11.96 11.93 -8.64
CA MET A 99 -13.36 11.50 -8.68
C MET A 99 -14.25 12.34 -7.76
N SER A 100 -15.54 12.44 -8.06
CA SER A 100 -16.50 13.08 -7.17
C SER A 100 -16.95 12.15 -6.04
N TRP A 101 -17.60 12.70 -5.00
CA TRP A 101 -18.20 11.89 -3.92
C TRP A 101 -19.28 10.92 -4.44
N LYS A 102 -19.98 11.30 -5.52
CA LYS A 102 -20.93 10.42 -6.19
C LYS A 102 -20.21 9.27 -6.90
N ASP A 103 -19.13 9.55 -7.61
CA ASP A 103 -18.33 8.54 -8.31
C ASP A 103 -17.70 7.57 -7.31
N LEU A 104 -17.20 8.07 -6.17
CA LEU A 104 -16.70 7.22 -5.09
C LEU A 104 -17.76 6.20 -4.66
N GLY A 105 -19.00 6.64 -4.39
CA GLY A 105 -20.07 5.73 -4.01
C GLY A 105 -20.38 4.68 -5.09
N VAL A 106 -20.31 5.05 -6.37
CA VAL A 106 -20.45 4.10 -7.50
C VAL A 106 -19.31 3.08 -7.51
N HIS A 107 -18.06 3.53 -7.34
CA HIS A 107 -16.90 2.65 -7.23
C HIS A 107 -17.00 1.72 -6.03
N THR A 108 -17.46 2.22 -4.88
CA THR A 108 -17.70 1.41 -3.68
C THR A 108 -18.71 0.29 -3.94
N LEU A 109 -19.83 0.59 -4.61
CA LEU A 109 -20.82 -0.44 -4.99
C LEU A 109 -20.22 -1.49 -5.92
N ARG A 110 -19.46 -1.07 -6.94
CA ARG A 110 -18.89 -1.97 -7.94
C ARG A 110 -17.75 -2.81 -7.41
N GLU A 111 -16.73 -2.17 -6.85
CA GLU A 111 -15.48 -2.81 -6.44
C GLU A 111 -15.58 -3.41 -5.04
N GLY A 112 -16.25 -2.70 -4.11
CA GLY A 112 -16.40 -3.16 -2.73
C GLY A 112 -17.48 -4.23 -2.58
N PHE A 113 -18.64 -4.03 -3.21
CA PHE A 113 -19.82 -4.89 -3.03
C PHE A 113 -20.14 -5.81 -4.20
N GLY A 114 -19.41 -5.68 -5.33
CA GLY A 114 -19.64 -6.51 -6.52
C GLY A 114 -20.96 -6.23 -7.23
N LEU A 115 -21.53 -5.02 -7.05
CA LEU A 115 -22.86 -4.70 -7.54
C LEU A 115 -22.80 -3.93 -8.87
N PRO A 116 -23.62 -4.32 -9.86
CA PRO A 116 -23.76 -3.50 -11.05
C PRO A 116 -24.42 -2.18 -10.66
N THR A 117 -23.87 -1.07 -11.16
CA THR A 117 -24.57 0.21 -11.12
C THR A 117 -25.05 0.54 -12.52
N SER A 118 -26.36 0.58 -12.69
CA SER A 118 -27.04 0.91 -13.95
C SER A 118 -28.03 2.04 -13.73
N GLY A 119 -28.13 2.94 -14.71
CA GLY A 119 -29.11 4.03 -14.68
C GLY A 119 -28.60 5.31 -14.00
N ARG A 120 -29.44 6.36 -14.05
CA ARG A 120 -29.13 7.68 -13.52
C ARG A 120 -29.56 7.76 -12.06
N MET A 121 -28.67 7.34 -11.16
CA MET A 121 -28.88 7.47 -9.72
C MET A 121 -28.40 8.82 -9.19
N THR A 122 -29.03 9.31 -8.14
CA THR A 122 -28.58 10.46 -7.35
C THR A 122 -27.49 10.05 -6.35
N GLN A 123 -26.73 11.01 -5.84
CA GLN A 123 -25.71 10.76 -4.81
C GLN A 123 -26.32 10.11 -3.56
N ARG A 124 -27.51 10.57 -3.15
CA ARG A 124 -28.21 10.01 -1.98
C ARG A 124 -28.56 8.55 -2.18
N GLU A 125 -29.19 8.19 -3.30
CA GLU A 125 -29.57 6.80 -3.60
C GLU A 125 -28.35 5.87 -3.64
N ILE A 126 -27.22 6.34 -4.18
CA ILE A 126 -25.96 5.57 -4.20
C ILE A 126 -25.47 5.27 -2.78
N TRP A 127 -25.42 6.27 -1.90
CA TRP A 127 -24.91 6.07 -0.54
C TRP A 127 -25.91 5.36 0.39
N ASP A 128 -27.20 5.45 0.10
CA ASP A 128 -28.23 4.62 0.72
C ASP A 128 -28.04 3.15 0.33
N MET A 129 -27.78 2.86 -0.95
CA MET A 129 -27.42 1.51 -1.42
C MET A 129 -26.13 1.00 -0.77
N VAL A 130 -25.08 1.82 -0.68
CA VAL A 130 -23.83 1.44 -0.01
C VAL A 130 -24.11 1.01 1.42
N GLY A 131 -24.87 1.79 2.18
CA GLY A 131 -25.22 1.45 3.55
C GLY A 131 -26.08 0.20 3.68
N PHE A 132 -27.09 0.06 2.82
CA PHE A 132 -27.94 -1.13 2.78
C PHE A 132 -27.12 -2.40 2.51
N HIS A 133 -26.30 -2.39 1.45
CA HIS A 133 -25.50 -3.56 1.10
C HIS A 133 -24.37 -3.83 2.09
N ALA A 134 -23.83 -2.81 2.75
CA ALA A 134 -22.88 -3.02 3.83
C ALA A 134 -23.52 -3.84 4.96
N ARG A 135 -24.72 -3.46 5.38
CA ARG A 135 -25.47 -4.19 6.40
C ARG A 135 -25.86 -5.59 5.94
N GLU A 136 -26.43 -5.74 4.75
CA GLU A 136 -26.91 -7.04 4.25
C GLU A 136 -25.76 -8.05 4.04
N GLN A 137 -24.61 -7.58 3.55
CA GLN A 137 -23.45 -8.45 3.29
C GLN A 137 -22.52 -8.63 4.51
N GLY A 138 -22.85 -8.04 5.66
CA GLY A 138 -22.02 -8.10 6.87
C GLY A 138 -20.67 -7.41 6.72
N VAL A 139 -20.60 -6.34 5.92
CA VAL A 139 -19.40 -5.52 5.75
C VAL A 139 -19.38 -4.43 6.82
N HIS A 140 -18.39 -4.52 7.70
CA HIS A 140 -18.25 -3.67 8.88
C HIS A 140 -17.35 -2.45 8.63
N GLY A 141 -16.55 -2.48 7.56
CA GLY A 141 -15.70 -1.36 7.19
C GLY A 141 -15.34 -1.30 5.72
N ILE A 142 -14.80 -0.15 5.32
CA ILE A 142 -14.35 0.11 3.96
C ILE A 142 -12.92 0.68 4.00
N HIS A 143 -12.04 0.06 3.24
CA HIS A 143 -10.72 0.56 2.93
C HIS A 143 -10.75 1.32 1.60
N TYR A 144 -10.34 2.59 1.62
CA TYR A 144 -10.15 3.42 0.43
C TYR A 144 -8.66 3.67 0.20
N ASP A 145 -8.11 3.06 -0.86
CA ASP A 145 -6.70 3.21 -1.23
C ASP A 145 -6.46 4.40 -2.15
N GLU A 146 -5.32 5.04 -2.01
CA GLU A 146 -4.96 6.30 -2.68
C GLU A 146 -6.02 7.40 -2.48
N CYS A 147 -6.54 7.49 -1.24
CA CYS A 147 -7.65 8.35 -0.84
C CYS A 147 -7.40 9.86 -1.08
N GLN A 148 -6.14 10.29 -1.19
CA GLN A 148 -5.83 11.68 -1.54
C GLN A 148 -6.47 12.12 -2.87
N HIS A 149 -6.78 11.19 -3.78
CA HIS A 149 -7.29 11.51 -5.11
C HIS A 149 -8.73 12.02 -5.13
N ILE A 150 -9.52 11.78 -4.08
CA ILE A 150 -10.88 12.33 -4.00
C ILE A 150 -10.89 13.81 -3.62
N PHE A 151 -9.83 14.31 -2.98
CA PHE A 151 -9.82 15.68 -2.47
C PHE A 151 -9.52 16.70 -3.59
N PRO A 152 -10.36 17.74 -3.75
CA PRO A 152 -10.11 18.78 -4.73
C PRO A 152 -8.91 19.63 -4.33
N LYS A 153 -7.99 19.85 -5.28
CA LYS A 153 -6.77 20.64 -5.05
C LYS A 153 -7.04 22.12 -4.74
N LYS A 154 -8.14 22.68 -5.27
CA LYS A 154 -8.39 24.14 -5.26
C LYS A 154 -9.70 24.57 -4.56
N SER A 155 -10.48 23.67 -3.98
CA SER A 155 -11.74 24.01 -3.31
C SER A 155 -11.70 23.57 -1.85
N ALA A 156 -11.72 24.54 -0.94
CA ALA A 156 -11.80 24.27 0.50
C ALA A 156 -13.20 23.74 0.86
N GLU A 157 -14.25 24.29 0.25
CA GLU A 157 -15.63 23.87 0.46
C GLU A 157 -15.84 22.42 0.03
N GLY A 158 -15.37 22.05 -1.16
CA GLY A 158 -15.45 20.68 -1.66
C GLY A 158 -14.68 19.69 -0.78
N ARG A 159 -13.53 20.11 -0.22
CA ARG A 159 -12.76 19.31 0.74
C ARG A 159 -13.54 19.09 2.03
N ALA A 160 -14.10 20.15 2.61
CA ALA A 160 -14.93 20.06 3.81
C ALA A 160 -16.15 19.16 3.60
N MET A 161 -16.82 19.25 2.44
CA MET A 161 -17.94 18.37 2.08
C MET A 161 -17.53 16.89 2.04
N ILE A 162 -16.36 16.56 1.49
CA ILE A 162 -15.86 15.17 1.45
C ILE A 162 -15.53 14.68 2.86
N LEU A 163 -14.88 15.50 3.69
CA LEU A 163 -14.52 15.16 5.07
C LEU A 163 -15.77 14.90 5.92
N ASP A 164 -16.78 15.76 5.81
CA ASP A 164 -18.07 15.58 6.49
C ASP A 164 -18.81 14.33 5.98
N SER A 165 -18.68 14.01 4.69
CA SER A 165 -19.28 12.81 4.13
C SER A 165 -18.61 11.53 4.63
N PHE A 166 -17.28 11.48 4.76
CA PHE A 166 -16.58 10.36 5.42
C PHE A 166 -17.01 10.20 6.87
N LYS A 167 -17.10 11.31 7.60
CA LYS A 167 -17.58 11.33 8.98
C LYS A 167 -19.01 10.79 9.09
N SER A 168 -19.88 11.11 8.13
CA SER A 168 -21.24 10.58 8.08
C SER A 168 -21.29 9.05 7.94
N LEU A 169 -20.30 8.43 7.27
CA LEU A 169 -20.19 6.96 7.20
C LEU A 169 -19.83 6.33 8.56
N LEU A 170 -18.94 6.97 9.33
CA LEU A 170 -18.57 6.51 10.68
C LEU A 170 -19.72 6.62 11.68
N LYS A 171 -20.68 7.52 11.43
CA LYS A 171 -21.80 7.84 12.35
C LYS A 171 -23.16 7.34 11.87
N LYS A 172 -23.21 6.47 10.86
CA LYS A 172 -24.48 5.99 10.29
C LYS A 172 -25.28 5.27 11.40
N PRO A 173 -26.51 5.71 11.75
CA PRO A 173 -27.20 5.26 12.96
C PRO A 173 -27.40 3.75 13.09
N ASP A 174 -27.76 3.09 11.98
CA ASP A 174 -28.09 1.66 11.98
C ASP A 174 -26.89 0.74 11.73
N TRP A 175 -25.85 1.27 11.07
CA TRP A 175 -24.70 0.47 10.62
C TRP A 175 -23.49 1.39 10.40
N PRO A 176 -22.87 1.89 11.48
CA PRO A 176 -21.68 2.73 11.36
C PRO A 176 -20.57 1.91 10.69
N LEU A 177 -19.83 2.53 9.78
CA LEU A 177 -18.79 1.86 9.00
C LEU A 177 -17.41 2.29 9.49
N MET A 178 -16.56 1.32 9.82
CA MET A 178 -15.13 1.57 10.02
C MET A 178 -14.49 2.03 8.70
N LEU A 179 -13.51 2.93 8.78
CA LEU A 179 -12.80 3.42 7.60
C LEU A 179 -11.31 3.16 7.70
N ILE A 180 -10.70 2.66 6.64
CA ILE A 180 -9.24 2.69 6.48
C ILE A 180 -8.96 3.60 5.29
N LEU A 181 -8.36 4.77 5.54
CA LEU A 181 -8.00 5.72 4.49
C LEU A 181 -6.48 5.64 4.30
N SER A 182 -6.03 5.08 3.18
CA SER A 182 -4.59 5.03 2.86
C SER A 182 -4.23 5.98 1.73
N GLY A 183 -3.00 6.48 1.78
CA GLY A 183 -2.53 7.42 0.77
C GLY A 183 -1.12 7.94 1.01
N VAL A 184 -0.72 8.92 0.18
CA VAL A 184 0.51 9.69 0.40
C VAL A 184 0.35 10.67 1.56
N ASP A 185 1.45 11.27 2.02
CA ASP A 185 1.46 12.15 3.20
C ASP A 185 0.53 13.36 3.09
N GLU A 186 0.21 13.81 1.86
CA GLU A 186 -0.79 14.85 1.60
C GLU A 186 -2.16 14.51 2.20
N LEU A 187 -2.54 13.23 2.24
CA LEU A 187 -3.78 12.76 2.84
C LEU A 187 -3.90 13.20 4.30
N ALA A 188 -2.81 13.12 5.07
CA ALA A 188 -2.81 13.55 6.46
C ALA A 188 -3.16 15.03 6.61
N GLY A 189 -2.67 15.88 5.70
CA GLY A 189 -3.01 17.30 5.67
C GLY A 189 -4.49 17.56 5.40
N HIS A 190 -5.11 16.78 4.51
CA HIS A 190 -6.55 16.88 4.24
C HIS A 190 -7.37 16.45 5.45
N ILE A 191 -7.06 15.30 6.06
CA ILE A 191 -7.80 14.77 7.20
C ILE A 191 -7.67 15.67 8.44
N ASN A 192 -6.45 16.12 8.75
CA ASN A 192 -6.19 16.95 9.93
C ASN A 192 -6.80 18.36 9.83
N SER A 193 -7.28 18.77 8.65
CA SER A 193 -8.01 20.03 8.51
C SER A 193 -9.44 19.98 9.08
N GLU A 194 -9.98 18.78 9.37
CA GLU A 194 -11.25 18.56 10.04
C GLU A 194 -11.01 17.79 11.35
N GLU A 195 -10.94 18.53 12.45
CA GLU A 195 -10.57 18.00 13.78
C GLU A 195 -11.47 16.84 14.22
N GLN A 196 -12.77 16.90 13.91
CA GLN A 196 -13.71 15.87 14.34
C GLN A 196 -13.49 14.54 13.61
N LEU A 197 -13.12 14.58 12.32
CA LEU A 197 -12.77 13.36 11.58
C LEU A 197 -11.40 12.85 12.02
N ALA A 198 -10.42 13.75 12.18
CA ALA A 198 -9.09 13.38 12.64
C ALA A 198 -9.11 12.65 13.98
N TYR A 199 -9.97 13.06 14.92
CA TYR A 199 -10.14 12.37 16.21
C TYR A 199 -10.72 10.95 16.10
N LEU A 200 -11.44 10.64 15.01
CA LEU A 200 -12.00 9.30 14.75
C LEU A 200 -10.98 8.36 14.09
N LEU A 201 -9.92 8.89 13.50
CA LEU A 201 -8.93 8.13 12.73
C LEU A 201 -7.60 8.02 13.46
N ARG A 202 -7.15 6.79 13.74
CA ARG A 202 -5.82 6.56 14.30
C ARG A 202 -4.76 6.58 13.19
N PRO A 203 -3.70 7.40 13.29
CA PRO A 203 -2.63 7.43 12.30
C PRO A 203 -1.74 6.18 12.38
N VAL A 204 -1.37 5.64 11.23
CA VAL A 204 -0.42 4.52 11.06
C VAL A 204 0.60 4.92 9.98
N PRO A 205 1.75 5.52 10.35
CA PRO A 205 2.70 6.02 9.39
C PRO A 205 3.64 4.93 8.85
N PHE A 206 3.78 4.85 7.53
CA PHE A 206 4.78 4.05 6.83
C PHE A 206 5.96 4.94 6.44
N ARG A 207 7.13 4.66 7.02
CA ARG A 207 8.32 5.50 6.91
C ARG A 207 9.28 4.99 5.83
N GLU A 208 10.03 5.93 5.26
CA GLU A 208 11.20 5.65 4.42
C GLU A 208 12.31 4.97 5.22
N ILE A 209 13.17 4.25 4.51
CA ILE A 209 14.40 3.64 5.03
C ILE A 209 15.32 4.74 5.56
N SER A 210 15.85 4.55 6.76
CA SER A 210 16.87 5.41 7.35
C SER A 210 18.06 4.57 7.78
N LEU A 211 19.19 4.71 7.08
CA LEU A 211 20.42 3.95 7.38
C LEU A 211 21.11 4.39 8.69
N THR A 212 20.60 5.43 9.35
CA THR A 212 20.99 5.81 10.72
C THR A 212 20.23 5.01 11.80
N ARG A 213 19.19 4.25 11.41
CA ARG A 213 18.46 3.36 12.31
C ARG A 213 18.97 1.94 12.09
N ASP A 214 19.60 1.36 13.10
CA ASP A 214 20.13 -0.01 13.03
C ASP A 214 19.03 -1.04 12.69
N GLU A 215 17.81 -0.81 13.17
CA GLU A 215 16.63 -1.64 12.85
C GLU A 215 16.38 -1.72 11.34
N ASP A 216 16.46 -0.60 10.61
CA ASP A 216 16.24 -0.59 9.16
C ASP A 216 17.38 -1.27 8.40
N VAL A 217 18.61 -1.13 8.88
CA VAL A 217 19.78 -1.80 8.28
C VAL A 217 19.68 -3.31 8.45
N GLN A 218 19.31 -3.77 9.66
CA GLN A 218 19.04 -5.18 9.92
C GLN A 218 17.88 -5.70 9.07
N GLU A 219 16.84 -4.89 8.90
CA GLU A 219 15.67 -5.26 8.12
C GLU A 219 15.97 -5.34 6.62
N LEU A 220 16.76 -4.41 6.07
CA LEU A 220 17.30 -4.50 4.71
C LEU A 220 18.13 -5.76 4.51
N ASN A 221 18.98 -6.09 5.49
CA ASN A 221 19.80 -7.30 5.45
C ASN A 221 18.91 -8.55 5.37
N ARG A 222 17.98 -8.73 6.31
CA ARG A 222 17.04 -9.86 6.34
C ARG A 222 16.21 -9.97 5.07
N LEU A 223 15.68 -8.85 4.57
CA LEU A 223 14.95 -8.79 3.32
C LEU A 223 15.79 -9.28 2.14
N CYS A 224 17.04 -8.81 2.03
CA CYS A 224 17.93 -9.20 0.94
C CYS A 224 18.26 -10.70 0.99
N PHE A 225 18.56 -11.24 2.18
CA PHE A 225 18.83 -12.67 2.36
C PHE A 225 17.59 -13.51 2.03
N ALA A 226 16.41 -13.16 2.55
CA ALA A 226 15.18 -13.93 2.32
C ALA A 226 14.85 -14.09 0.82
N TYR A 227 14.98 -13.01 0.05
CA TYR A 227 14.74 -13.04 -1.39
C TYR A 227 15.86 -13.76 -2.16
N ALA A 228 17.13 -13.56 -1.77
CA ALA A 228 18.26 -14.24 -2.39
C ALA A 228 18.20 -15.76 -2.17
N ASP A 229 17.90 -16.20 -0.94
CA ASP A 229 17.70 -17.61 -0.58
C ASP A 229 16.56 -18.22 -1.40
N THR A 230 15.44 -17.51 -1.53
CA THR A 230 14.30 -17.93 -2.37
C THR A 230 14.68 -18.10 -3.84
N ALA A 231 15.63 -17.29 -4.35
CA ALA A 231 16.16 -17.41 -5.71
C ALA A 231 17.34 -18.39 -5.84
N GLY A 232 17.86 -18.92 -4.73
CA GLY A 232 19.00 -19.83 -4.69
C GLY A 232 20.37 -19.15 -4.85
N PHE A 233 20.51 -17.90 -4.41
CA PHE A 233 21.77 -17.15 -4.44
C PHE A 233 22.30 -16.85 -3.04
N ASP A 234 23.62 -16.91 -2.87
CA ASP A 234 24.30 -16.41 -1.68
C ASP A 234 24.40 -14.87 -1.73
N PHE A 235 23.79 -14.20 -0.76
CA PHE A 235 23.84 -12.74 -0.61
C PHE A 235 25.02 -12.23 0.23
N THR A 236 25.72 -13.13 0.95
CA THR A 236 26.82 -12.78 1.87
C THR A 236 27.84 -11.81 1.26
N PRO A 237 28.30 -11.96 0.00
CA PRO A 237 29.28 -11.05 -0.60
C PRO A 237 28.79 -9.60 -0.77
N LEU A 238 27.47 -9.37 -0.82
CA LEU A 238 26.85 -8.06 -0.96
C LEU A 238 26.38 -7.46 0.37
N SER A 239 26.48 -8.21 1.47
CA SER A 239 25.99 -7.81 2.80
C SER A 239 26.92 -6.78 3.46
N SER A 240 26.98 -5.57 2.89
CA SER A 240 27.80 -4.47 3.38
C SER A 240 27.02 -3.16 3.49
N MET A 241 27.47 -2.27 4.37
CA MET A 241 26.88 -0.94 4.53
C MET A 241 26.94 -0.12 3.22
N ASP A 242 28.04 -0.22 2.46
CA ASP A 242 28.17 0.45 1.16
C ASP A 242 27.08 -0.03 0.18
N PHE A 243 26.84 -1.34 0.12
CA PHE A 243 25.78 -1.89 -0.72
C PHE A 243 24.39 -1.39 -0.27
N TYR A 244 24.10 -1.37 1.03
CA TYR A 244 22.81 -0.86 1.53
C TYR A 244 22.60 0.63 1.26
N ARG A 245 23.66 1.45 1.28
CA ARG A 245 23.61 2.85 0.83
C ARG A 245 23.22 2.96 -0.64
N ARG A 246 23.87 2.19 -1.51
CA ARG A 246 23.59 2.15 -2.96
C ARG A 246 22.18 1.68 -3.25
N LEU A 247 21.75 0.58 -2.61
CA LEU A 247 20.42 0.01 -2.76
C LEU A 247 19.33 0.99 -2.30
N SER A 248 19.49 1.58 -1.12
CA SER A 248 18.52 2.54 -0.59
C SER A 248 18.42 3.77 -1.48
N CYS A 249 19.55 4.31 -1.96
CA CYS A 249 19.58 5.42 -2.90
C CYS A 249 18.87 5.06 -4.22
N ALA A 250 19.23 3.94 -4.85
CA ALA A 250 18.63 3.45 -6.10
C ALA A 250 17.10 3.24 -6.02
N CYS A 251 16.60 3.02 -4.81
CA CYS A 251 15.19 2.78 -4.52
C CYS A 251 14.51 3.96 -3.81
N SER A 252 15.11 5.17 -3.84
CA SER A 252 14.57 6.37 -3.20
C SER A 252 14.14 6.14 -1.74
N TYR A 253 14.88 5.30 -1.01
CA TYR A 253 14.62 4.92 0.38
C TYR A 253 13.24 4.27 0.60
N ARG A 254 12.66 3.65 -0.43
CA ARG A 254 11.33 3.03 -0.38
C ARG A 254 11.40 1.51 -0.41
N TRP A 255 10.89 0.87 0.62
CA TRP A 255 10.86 -0.59 0.76
C TRP A 255 10.23 -1.32 -0.43
N GLY A 256 9.13 -0.81 -0.98
CA GLY A 256 8.50 -1.43 -2.16
C GLY A 256 9.39 -1.35 -3.40
N LEU A 257 10.14 -0.25 -3.57
CA LEU A 257 11.14 -0.14 -4.64
C LEU A 257 12.34 -1.04 -4.42
N VAL A 258 12.75 -1.27 -3.18
CA VAL A 258 13.81 -2.25 -2.83
C VAL A 258 13.39 -3.64 -3.25
N ILE A 259 12.19 -4.09 -2.86
CA ILE A 259 11.65 -5.40 -3.27
C ILE A 259 11.58 -5.50 -4.79
N GLU A 260 11.03 -4.47 -5.44
CA GLU A 260 10.90 -4.42 -6.89
C GLU A 260 12.27 -4.56 -7.60
N LEU A 261 13.31 -3.86 -7.14
CA LEU A 261 14.65 -3.93 -7.74
C LEU A 261 15.37 -5.24 -7.42
N LEU A 262 15.18 -5.76 -6.20
CA LEU A 262 15.76 -7.03 -5.77
C LEU A 262 15.25 -8.20 -6.59
N ILE A 263 13.94 -8.27 -6.84
CA ILE A 263 13.34 -9.27 -7.74
C ILE A 263 13.96 -9.18 -9.13
N ASP A 264 14.07 -7.98 -9.70
CA ASP A 264 14.64 -7.79 -11.05
C ASP A 264 16.11 -8.24 -11.10
N ALA A 265 16.92 -7.89 -10.10
CA ALA A 265 18.33 -8.27 -10.04
C ALA A 265 18.52 -9.80 -9.90
N LEU A 266 17.69 -10.48 -9.10
CA LEU A 266 17.72 -11.93 -8.93
C LEU A 266 17.26 -12.68 -10.19
N VAL A 267 16.28 -12.11 -10.90
CA VAL A 267 15.84 -12.61 -12.22
C VAL A 267 16.94 -12.45 -13.25
N GLU A 268 17.64 -11.31 -13.26
CA GLU A 268 18.77 -11.06 -14.15
C GLU A 268 19.91 -12.06 -13.89
N ALA A 269 20.31 -12.26 -12.64
CA ALA A 269 21.31 -13.27 -12.25
C ALA A 269 20.89 -14.69 -12.65
N SER A 270 19.59 -14.99 -12.59
CA SER A 270 19.06 -16.29 -13.01
C SER A 270 19.15 -16.52 -14.52
N ARG A 271 19.07 -15.45 -15.33
CA ARG A 271 19.14 -15.54 -16.80
C ARG A 271 20.57 -15.70 -17.31
N SER A 272 21.52 -15.00 -16.70
CA SER A 272 22.94 -15.07 -17.07
C SER A 272 23.56 -16.44 -16.79
N ARG A 273 22.83 -17.34 -16.08
CA ARG A 273 23.31 -18.62 -15.56
C ARG A 273 24.57 -18.44 -14.69
N GLU A 274 24.74 -17.25 -14.14
CA GLU A 274 25.84 -16.97 -13.21
C GLU A 274 25.59 -17.70 -11.90
N VAL A 275 26.68 -18.22 -11.32
CA VAL A 275 26.62 -18.95 -10.04
C VAL A 275 26.57 -17.97 -8.85
N ARG A 276 26.86 -16.69 -9.08
CA ARG A 276 27.02 -15.68 -8.02
C ARG A 276 26.22 -14.43 -8.33
N LEU A 277 25.54 -13.93 -7.30
CA LEU A 277 24.91 -12.62 -7.32
C LEU A 277 25.96 -11.55 -7.02
N ASP A 278 25.93 -10.45 -7.77
CA ASP A 278 26.83 -9.32 -7.56
C ASP A 278 26.18 -7.97 -7.94
N THR A 279 26.92 -6.87 -7.74
CA THR A 279 26.45 -5.50 -8.02
C THR A 279 26.12 -5.23 -9.49
N ARG A 280 26.67 -5.98 -10.45
CA ARG A 280 26.43 -5.79 -11.89
C ARG A 280 25.00 -6.18 -12.24
N HIS A 281 24.43 -7.16 -11.56
CA HIS A 281 23.03 -7.55 -11.71
C HIS A 281 22.07 -6.44 -11.25
N PHE A 282 22.35 -5.82 -10.11
CA PHE A 282 21.60 -4.66 -9.62
C PHE A 282 21.75 -3.44 -10.52
N CYS A 283 22.95 -3.21 -11.04
CA CYS A 283 23.21 -2.15 -12.02
C CYS A 283 22.34 -2.31 -13.27
N ARG A 284 22.35 -3.50 -13.90
CA ARG A 284 21.54 -3.80 -15.09
C ARG A 284 20.04 -3.66 -14.80
N ALA A 285 19.56 -4.30 -13.73
CA ALA A 285 18.16 -4.22 -13.32
C ALA A 285 17.69 -2.77 -13.12
N PHE A 286 18.53 -1.93 -12.48
CA PHE A 286 18.23 -0.52 -12.28
C PHE A 286 18.20 0.26 -13.61
N THR A 287 19.21 0.11 -14.47
CA THR A 287 19.27 0.86 -15.74
C THR A 287 18.15 0.46 -16.70
N ASP A 288 17.82 -0.83 -16.75
CA ASP A 288 16.71 -1.35 -17.55
C ASP A 288 15.38 -0.74 -17.13
N ARG A 289 15.22 -0.44 -15.84
CA ARG A 289 13.98 0.12 -15.29
C ARG A 289 13.91 1.64 -15.38
N THR A 290 15.03 2.33 -15.25
CA THR A 290 15.10 3.80 -15.19
C THR A 290 15.40 4.46 -16.53
N SER A 291 15.63 3.67 -17.59
CA SER A 291 16.01 4.17 -18.93
C SER A 291 17.30 5.02 -18.95
N LEU A 292 18.10 4.97 -17.88
CA LEU A 292 19.42 5.55 -17.84
C LEU A 292 20.40 4.75 -18.69
N PRO A 293 21.51 5.37 -19.17
CA PRO A 293 22.54 4.65 -19.90
C PRO A 293 23.01 3.40 -19.17
N THR A 294 23.24 2.32 -19.93
CA THR A 294 23.71 1.04 -19.38
C THR A 294 24.99 1.25 -18.58
N GLY A 295 25.03 0.71 -17.35
CA GLY A 295 26.17 0.90 -16.46
C GLY A 295 26.18 2.23 -15.70
N TYR A 296 25.22 3.15 -15.89
CA TYR A 296 25.13 4.40 -15.13
C TYR A 296 24.10 4.28 -13.99
N SER A 297 24.58 3.91 -12.80
CA SER A 297 23.73 3.63 -11.63
C SER A 297 24.43 3.93 -10.31
N PRO A 298 23.69 3.97 -9.19
CA PRO A 298 24.29 3.98 -7.86
C PRO A 298 25.20 2.78 -7.58
N PHE A 299 25.10 1.66 -8.30
CA PHE A 299 25.92 0.47 -8.08
C PHE A 299 27.26 0.48 -8.80
N SER A 300 27.48 1.45 -9.70
CA SER A 300 28.64 1.50 -10.60
C SER A 300 29.46 2.78 -10.48
N VAL A 301 28.96 3.79 -9.76
CA VAL A 301 29.65 5.06 -9.53
C VAL A 301 30.08 5.15 -8.07
N GLU A 302 31.36 5.43 -7.80
CA GLU A 302 31.91 5.48 -6.44
C GLU A 302 31.22 6.57 -5.60
N ASP A 303 31.31 7.84 -6.04
CA ASP A 303 30.64 9.00 -5.44
C ASP A 303 29.23 9.21 -6.00
N PHE A 304 28.34 8.23 -5.81
CA PHE A 304 27.00 8.26 -6.41
C PHE A 304 26.06 9.29 -5.77
N GLU A 305 26.18 9.55 -4.48
CA GLU A 305 25.17 10.30 -3.68
C GLU A 305 24.88 11.72 -4.23
N PRO A 306 25.88 12.51 -4.71
CA PRO A 306 25.61 13.82 -5.32
C PRO A 306 24.87 13.76 -6.66
N LEU A 307 25.07 12.67 -7.41
CA LEU A 307 24.51 12.47 -8.76
C LEU A 307 23.09 11.89 -8.71
N PHE A 308 22.81 11.07 -7.70
CA PHE A 308 21.62 10.25 -7.58
C PHE A 308 20.72 10.72 -6.43
N LYS A 309 20.06 11.87 -6.64
CA LYS A 309 19.10 12.42 -5.65
C LYS A 309 17.83 11.58 -5.60
N ALA A 310 17.39 11.21 -4.39
CA ALA A 310 16.24 10.32 -4.18
C ALA A 310 14.95 10.78 -4.89
N SER A 311 14.65 12.08 -4.90
CA SER A 311 13.49 12.62 -5.61
C SER A 311 13.55 12.37 -7.12
N LYS A 312 14.70 12.66 -7.74
CA LYS A 312 14.93 12.42 -9.18
C LYS A 312 14.87 10.93 -9.53
N ILE A 313 15.42 10.07 -8.66
CA ILE A 313 15.31 8.62 -8.85
C ILE A 313 13.85 8.18 -8.86
N PHE A 314 13.03 8.70 -7.94
CA PHE A 314 11.63 8.33 -7.89
C PHE A 314 10.85 8.72 -9.16
N ASP A 315 11.19 9.87 -9.74
CA ASP A 315 10.63 10.30 -11.03
C ASP A 315 10.97 9.30 -12.14
N LEU A 316 12.23 8.84 -12.21
CA LEU A 316 12.66 7.81 -13.19
C LEU A 316 11.89 6.49 -13.02
N TRP A 317 11.65 6.06 -11.78
CA TRP A 317 10.82 4.90 -11.48
C TRP A 317 9.34 5.06 -11.88
N SER A 318 8.88 6.30 -11.98
CA SER A 318 7.49 6.66 -12.29
C SER A 318 7.25 6.86 -13.78
N GLU A 319 8.22 7.38 -14.52
CA GLU A 319 8.13 7.67 -15.96
C GLU A 319 7.86 6.43 -16.82
N LYS A 320 8.43 5.26 -16.47
CA LYS A 320 8.23 4.01 -17.24
C LYS A 320 6.79 3.49 -17.20
N LYS A 321 5.96 3.89 -16.21
CA LYS A 321 4.52 3.58 -16.20
C LYS A 321 3.68 4.46 -17.14
N GLY A 322 4.18 5.65 -17.52
CA GLY A 322 3.46 6.56 -18.44
C GLY A 322 3.53 6.14 -19.91
N ARG A 323 4.44 5.22 -20.28
CA ARG A 323 4.66 4.76 -21.67
C ARG A 323 4.08 3.38 -21.98
N GLY A 324 3.33 2.78 -21.06
CA GLY A 324 2.72 1.45 -21.21
C GLY A 324 1.28 1.36 -20.72
N GLY A 325 0.52 2.45 -20.91
CA GLY A 325 -0.94 2.50 -20.70
C GLY A 325 -1.67 2.30 -22.01
#